data_AF-A0A9D9LE40-F1
#
_entry.id   AF-A0A9D9LE40-F1
#
_cell.length_a   1.000
_cell.length_b   1.000
_cell.length_c   1.000
_cell.angle_alpha   90.00
_cell.angle_beta   90.00
_cell.angle_gamma   90.00
#
_symmetry.space_group_name_H-M   'P 1'
#
loop_
_entity.id
_entity.type
_entity.pdbx_description
1 polymer ?
#
loop_
_entity_poly.entity_id
_entity_poly.type
_entity_poly.pdbx_seq_one_letter_code
_entity_poly.pdbx_strand_id
1 'polypeptide(L)'
;MADKRHIPFVPPDTDMKEFTVRALVIGLVMCVILGAANAYLGLKAGMTIAATYPAAVIGMALLRIWKGTILEENFARTVGSIGESVAAGAIFTLPAFLIAGVWTEFWSPRHYLEASAIMLVGGVIGIMFVTVLRRVMVEDPDLPFPESRAAAEIHKAGRTGTSGAKFLFGAMGIGAVIQALKEFRLFASHWEQ
;
A
#
# COMPACT_ATOMS: atom_id res chain seq x y z
N MET A 1 32.57 8.41 10.05
CA MET A 1 32.56 6.98 9.63
C MET A 1 32.61 6.97 8.12
N ALA A 2 33.44 6.12 7.51
CA ALA A 2 33.64 6.13 6.06
C ALA A 2 32.30 5.91 5.32
N ASP A 3 32.00 6.82 4.41
CA ASP A 3 30.88 6.83 3.47
C ASP A 3 30.85 5.51 2.67
N LYS A 4 30.12 4.52 3.20
CA LYS A 4 29.82 3.30 2.45
C LYS A 4 28.75 3.65 1.43
N ARG A 5 29.21 4.11 0.27
CA ARG A 5 28.38 4.33 -0.92
C ARG A 5 27.43 3.15 -1.11
N HIS A 6 26.12 3.41 -1.01
CA HIS A 6 25.10 2.38 -1.15
C HIS A 6 25.18 1.76 -2.55
N ILE A 7 25.40 0.44 -2.62
CA ILE A 7 25.43 -0.31 -3.87
C ILE A 7 23.99 -0.80 -4.16
N PRO A 8 23.34 -0.33 -5.23
CA PRO A 8 21.99 -0.79 -5.58
C PRO A 8 21.93 -2.30 -5.82
N PHE A 9 20.81 -2.92 -5.47
CA PHE A 9 20.60 -4.36 -5.70
C PHE A 9 20.57 -4.71 -7.20
N VAL A 10 20.01 -3.82 -8.03
CA VAL A 10 20.07 -3.89 -9.49
C VAL A 10 20.99 -2.76 -9.96
N PRO A 11 22.10 -3.04 -10.68
CA PRO A 11 22.98 -2.00 -11.21
C PRO A 11 22.24 -1.07 -12.18
N PRO A 12 22.53 0.25 -12.19
CA PRO A 12 21.87 1.22 -13.08
C PRO A 12 22.00 0.90 -14.57
N ASP A 13 23.09 0.24 -14.96
CA ASP A 13 23.39 -0.11 -16.35
C ASP A 13 22.66 -1.38 -16.83
N THR A 14 21.81 -1.98 -15.98
CA THR A 14 21.10 -3.21 -16.32
C THR A 14 19.79 -2.89 -17.04
N ASP A 15 19.60 -3.42 -18.24
CA ASP A 15 18.33 -3.36 -18.95
C ASP A 15 17.34 -4.39 -18.39
N MET A 16 16.64 -4.00 -17.32
CA MET A 16 15.58 -4.78 -16.70
C MET A 16 14.25 -4.04 -16.83
N LYS A 17 13.20 -4.76 -17.23
CA LYS A 17 11.84 -4.21 -17.28
C LYS A 17 11.41 -3.73 -15.89
N GLU A 18 10.96 -2.49 -15.78
CA GLU A 18 10.41 -1.89 -14.54
C GLU A 18 8.94 -1.53 -14.74
N PHE A 19 8.65 -0.66 -15.71
CA PHE A 19 7.29 -0.29 -16.06
C PHE A 19 6.70 -1.28 -17.08
N THR A 20 5.68 -2.03 -16.67
CA THR A 20 4.90 -2.87 -17.59
C THR A 20 3.41 -2.74 -17.33
N VAL A 21 2.61 -2.92 -18.39
CA VAL A 21 1.14 -2.82 -18.30
C VAL A 21 0.57 -3.81 -17.28
N ARG A 22 1.13 -5.03 -17.21
CA ARG A 22 0.74 -6.04 -16.21
C ARG A 22 1.01 -5.58 -14.78
N ALA A 23 2.19 -5.00 -14.51
CA ALA A 23 2.56 -4.52 -13.18
C ALA A 23 1.68 -3.33 -12.77
N LEU A 24 1.37 -2.44 -13.72
CA LEU A 24 0.44 -1.33 -13.52
C LEU A 24 -0.97 -1.82 -13.18
N VAL A 25 -1.53 -2.76 -13.95
CA VAL A 25 -2.89 -3.28 -13.71
C VAL A 25 -2.97 -4.00 -12.37
N ILE A 26 -1.99 -4.84 -12.04
CA ILE A 26 -1.92 -5.51 -10.73
C ILE A 26 -1.85 -4.48 -9.61
N GLY A 27 -0.98 -3.47 -9.76
CA GLY A 27 -0.86 -2.35 -8.84
C GLY A 27 -2.17 -1.59 -8.62
N LEU A 28 -2.88 -1.24 -9.70
CA LEU A 28 -4.15 -0.52 -9.63
C LEU A 28 -5.25 -1.33 -8.94
N VAL A 29 -5.35 -2.64 -9.22
CA VAL A 29 -6.31 -3.52 -8.55
C VAL A 29 -6.00 -3.59 -7.05
N MET A 30 -4.73 -3.76 -6.67
CA MET A 30 -4.32 -3.72 -5.26
C MET A 30 -4.59 -2.36 -4.62
N CYS A 31 -4.34 -1.25 -5.33
CA CYS A 31 -4.60 0.10 -4.86
C CYS A 31 -6.06 0.30 -4.48
N VAL A 32 -7.00 -0.17 -5.32
CA VAL A 32 -8.44 -0.08 -5.03
C VAL A 32 -8.80 -0.94 -3.82
N ILE A 33 -8.36 -2.19 -3.78
CA ILE A 33 -8.72 -3.15 -2.72
C ILE A 33 -8.13 -2.72 -1.37
N LEU A 34 -6.82 -2.48 -1.32
CA LEU A 34 -6.11 -2.10 -0.09
C LEU A 34 -6.46 -0.68 0.34
N GLY A 35 -6.69 0.23 -0.61
CA GLY A 35 -7.19 1.56 -0.32
C GLY A 35 -8.59 1.54 0.30
N ALA A 36 -9.52 0.75 -0.25
CA ALA A 36 -10.85 0.58 0.32
C ALA A 36 -10.80 -0.07 1.72
N ALA A 37 -9.96 -1.09 1.91
CA ALA A 37 -9.76 -1.71 3.21
C ALA A 37 -9.23 -0.70 4.25
N ASN A 38 -8.25 0.12 3.86
CA ASN A 38 -7.71 1.18 4.72
C ASN A 38 -8.71 2.30 4.99
N ALA A 39 -9.53 2.69 4.02
CA ALA A 39 -10.59 3.65 4.25
C ALA A 39 -11.60 3.14 5.27
N TYR A 40 -12.02 1.88 5.14
CA TYR A 40 -12.94 1.25 6.09
C TYR A 40 -12.34 1.14 7.49
N LEU A 41 -11.12 0.63 7.63
CA LEU A 41 -10.45 0.50 8.92
C LEU A 41 -10.16 1.86 9.55
N GLY A 42 -9.75 2.85 8.75
CA GLY A 42 -9.55 4.21 9.22
C GLY A 42 -10.82 4.85 9.76
N LEU A 43 -11.95 4.67 9.08
CA LEU A 43 -13.24 5.20 9.53
C LEU A 43 -13.81 4.43 10.73
N LYS A 44 -13.63 3.12 10.80
CA LYS A 44 -14.22 2.27 11.84
C LYS A 44 -13.38 2.19 13.11
N ALA A 45 -12.07 2.00 12.96
CA ALA A 45 -11.14 1.74 14.05
C ALA A 45 -10.19 2.92 14.34
N GLY A 46 -10.25 4.00 13.54
CA GLY A 46 -9.39 5.17 13.73
C GLY A 46 -7.92 4.94 13.39
N MET A 47 -7.57 3.79 12.80
CA MET A 47 -6.20 3.42 12.44
C MET A 47 -6.13 2.86 11.02
N THR A 48 -5.01 3.12 10.33
CA THR A 48 -4.69 2.51 9.04
C THR A 48 -3.67 1.39 9.21
N ILE A 49 -3.61 0.50 8.23
CA ILE A 49 -2.64 -0.60 8.17
C ILE A 49 -1.74 -0.38 6.96
N ALA A 50 -0.44 -0.58 7.16
CA ALA A 50 0.56 -0.49 6.10
C ALA A 50 0.22 -1.44 4.93
N ALA A 51 -0.24 -0.87 3.82
CA ALA A 51 -0.64 -1.60 2.61
C ALA A 51 0.57 -2.14 1.83
N THR A 52 1.77 -1.60 2.11
CA THR A 52 3.02 -1.95 1.44
C THR A 52 3.35 -3.43 1.52
N TYR A 53 3.13 -4.07 2.69
CA TYR A 53 3.48 -5.48 2.87
C TYR A 53 2.53 -6.43 2.13
N PRO A 54 1.19 -6.31 2.26
CA PRO A 54 0.26 -7.07 1.43
C PRO A 54 0.49 -6.85 -0.07
N ALA A 55 0.69 -5.59 -0.50
CA ALA A 55 0.93 -5.26 -1.90
C ALA A 55 2.21 -5.91 -2.45
N ALA A 56 3.30 -5.90 -1.68
CA ALA A 56 4.55 -6.54 -2.07
C ALA A 56 4.35 -8.03 -2.36
N VAL A 57 3.54 -8.69 -1.54
CA VAL A 57 3.42 -10.15 -1.53
C VAL A 57 2.47 -10.64 -2.59
N ILE A 58 1.35 -9.96 -2.75
CA ILE A 58 0.42 -10.17 -3.86
C ILE A 58 1.14 -9.85 -5.18
N GLY A 59 1.89 -8.74 -5.24
CA GLY A 59 2.69 -8.36 -6.40
C GLY A 59 3.71 -9.44 -6.80
N MET A 60 4.52 -9.90 -5.85
CA MET A 60 5.47 -11.01 -6.06
C MET A 60 4.76 -12.28 -6.55
N ALA A 61 3.65 -12.67 -5.92
CA ALA A 61 2.97 -13.92 -6.28
C ALA A 61 2.35 -13.88 -7.67
N LEU A 62 1.67 -12.79 -8.01
CA LEU A 62 1.03 -12.63 -9.30
C LEU A 62 2.08 -12.49 -10.41
N LEU A 63 3.07 -11.61 -10.25
CA LEU A 63 4.08 -11.39 -11.28
C LEU A 63 5.01 -12.58 -11.47
N ARG A 64 5.21 -13.43 -10.44
CA ARG A 64 5.97 -14.68 -10.56
C ARG A 64 5.37 -15.65 -11.59
N ILE A 65 4.05 -15.66 -11.78
CA ILE A 65 3.37 -16.47 -12.81
C ILE A 65 3.92 -16.12 -14.21
N TRP A 66 4.18 -14.83 -14.45
CA TRP A 66 4.71 -14.33 -15.72
C TRP A 66 6.20 -14.02 -15.69
N LYS A 67 6.95 -14.62 -14.75
CA LYS A 67 8.40 -14.42 -14.58
C LYS A 67 8.79 -12.93 -14.50
N GLY A 68 8.01 -12.14 -13.75
CA GLY A 68 8.26 -10.73 -13.53
C GLY A 68 9.63 -10.45 -12.93
N THR A 69 10.17 -9.26 -13.21
CA THR A 69 11.41 -8.78 -12.61
C THR A 69 11.15 -8.25 -11.19
N ILE A 70 12.23 -8.12 -10.42
CA ILE A 70 12.16 -7.46 -9.10
C ILE A 70 11.72 -5.98 -9.21
N LEU A 71 12.01 -5.32 -10.34
CA LEU A 71 11.64 -3.93 -10.59
C LEU A 71 10.14 -3.80 -10.92
N GLU A 72 9.57 -4.72 -11.69
CA GLU A 72 8.12 -4.77 -11.94
C GLU A 72 7.32 -5.01 -10.67
N GLU A 73 7.82 -5.90 -9.80
CA GLU A 73 7.17 -6.15 -8.51
C GLU A 73 7.29 -4.95 -7.57
N ASN A 74 8.43 -4.25 -7.57
CA ASN A 74 8.60 -2.99 -6.83
C ASN A 74 7.62 -1.93 -7.34
N PHE A 75 7.50 -1.80 -8.67
CA PHE A 75 6.56 -0.88 -9.29
C PHE A 75 5.10 -1.17 -8.91
N ALA A 76 4.67 -2.43 -9.06
CA ALA A 76 3.31 -2.86 -8.69
C ALA A 76 3.01 -2.63 -7.20
N ARG A 77 3.99 -2.90 -6.32
CA ARG A 77 3.90 -2.61 -4.88
C ARG A 77 3.69 -1.14 -4.62
N THR A 78 4.51 -0.26 -5.22
CA THR A 78 4.41 1.18 -5.03
C THR A 78 3.06 1.71 -5.51
N VAL A 79 2.56 1.26 -6.66
CA VAL A 79 1.22 1.63 -7.13
C VAL A 79 0.15 1.13 -6.14
N GLY A 80 0.26 -0.11 -5.66
CA GLY A 80 -0.69 -0.68 -4.70
C GLY A 80 -0.71 0.04 -3.36
N SER A 81 0.45 0.48 -2.85
CA SER A 81 0.55 1.17 -1.55
C SER A 81 0.06 2.62 -1.58
N ILE A 82 0.07 3.29 -2.75
CA ILE A 82 -0.45 4.67 -2.89
C ILE A 82 -1.93 4.75 -2.46
N GLY A 83 -2.69 3.67 -2.61
CA GLY A 83 -4.07 3.59 -2.13
C GLY A 83 -4.23 3.92 -0.64
N GLU A 84 -3.23 3.60 0.19
CA GLU A 84 -3.20 3.97 1.60
C GLU A 84 -3.09 5.48 1.80
N SER A 85 -2.18 6.15 1.07
CA SER A 85 -1.99 7.61 1.18
C SER A 85 -3.24 8.38 0.75
N VAL A 86 -3.90 7.93 -0.32
CA VAL A 86 -5.15 8.52 -0.79
C VAL A 86 -6.28 8.26 0.21
N ALA A 87 -6.41 7.02 0.71
CA ALA A 87 -7.40 6.68 1.72
C ALA A 87 -7.22 7.51 3.00
N ALA A 88 -5.99 7.67 3.48
CA ALA A 88 -5.67 8.48 4.65
C ALA A 88 -6.14 9.95 4.48
N GLY A 89 -5.95 10.54 3.30
CA GLY A 89 -6.51 11.86 2.99
C GLY A 89 -8.04 11.88 3.03
N ALA A 90 -8.68 10.85 2.47
CA ALA A 90 -10.13 10.76 2.38
C ALA A 90 -10.81 10.58 3.74
N ILE A 91 -10.29 9.71 4.61
CA ILE A 91 -10.92 9.38 5.91
C ILE A 91 -10.98 10.55 6.88
N PHE A 92 -10.10 11.55 6.75
CA PHE A 92 -10.16 12.76 7.56
C PHE A 92 -10.95 13.87 6.87
N THR A 93 -10.73 14.05 5.57
CA THR A 93 -11.29 15.18 4.83
C THR A 93 -12.79 15.02 4.60
N LEU A 94 -13.24 13.86 4.13
CA LEU A 94 -14.65 13.67 3.74
C LEU A 94 -15.60 13.70 4.95
N PRO A 95 -15.32 13.02 6.08
CA PRO A 95 -16.18 13.14 7.25
C PRO A 95 -16.20 14.55 7.83
N ALA A 96 -15.12 15.32 7.72
CA ALA A 96 -15.10 16.71 8.19
C ALA A 96 -16.15 17.58 7.47
N PHE A 97 -16.37 17.39 6.17
CA PHE A 97 -17.43 18.09 5.44
C PHE A 97 -18.84 17.75 5.92
N LEU A 98 -19.09 16.47 6.28
CA LEU A 98 -20.38 16.05 6.85
C LEU A 98 -20.56 16.63 8.26
N ILE A 99 -19.55 16.53 9.11
CA ILE A 99 -19.60 17.00 10.51
C ILE A 99 -19.77 18.52 10.56
N ALA A 100 -19.13 19.25 9.65
CA ALA A 100 -19.27 20.70 9.53
C ALA A 100 -20.63 21.16 8.97
N GLY A 101 -21.51 20.23 8.57
CA GLY A 101 -22.81 20.54 7.97
C GLY A 101 -22.74 21.12 6.56
N VAL A 102 -21.58 21.05 5.90
CA VAL A 102 -21.38 21.53 4.53
C VAL A 102 -22.02 20.58 3.52
N TRP A 103 -21.95 19.27 3.80
CA TRP A 103 -22.62 18.24 3.02
C TRP A 103 -23.78 17.65 3.83
N THR A 104 -24.97 17.64 3.25
CA THR A 104 -26.18 17.05 3.88
C THR A 104 -26.29 15.56 3.61
N GLU A 105 -26.04 15.13 2.37
CA GLU A 105 -26.07 13.72 1.95
C GLU A 105 -24.86 13.38 1.10
N PHE A 106 -23.96 12.52 1.60
CA PHE A 106 -22.76 12.12 0.85
C PHE A 106 -23.06 11.43 -0.49
N TRP A 107 -24.15 10.67 -0.56
CA TRP A 107 -24.52 9.86 -1.74
C TRP A 107 -25.09 10.68 -2.90
N SER A 108 -25.21 12.00 -2.77
CA SER A 108 -25.58 12.87 -3.89
C SER A 108 -24.51 12.81 -4.99
N PRO A 109 -24.87 12.68 -6.28
CA PRO A 109 -23.91 12.67 -7.39
C PRO A 109 -22.96 13.88 -7.39
N ARG A 110 -23.47 15.04 -6.93
CA ARG A 110 -22.69 16.27 -6.80
C ARG A 110 -21.57 16.12 -5.76
N HIS A 111 -21.90 15.67 -4.56
CA HIS A 111 -20.91 15.53 -3.48
C HIS A 111 -19.90 14.42 -3.75
N TYR A 112 -20.32 13.36 -4.46
CA TYR A 112 -19.39 12.34 -4.95
C TYR A 112 -18.35 12.92 -5.94
N LEU A 113 -18.79 13.78 -6.86
CA LEU A 113 -17.89 14.46 -7.80
C LEU A 113 -16.98 15.47 -7.10
N GLU A 114 -17.52 16.25 -6.14
CA GLU A 114 -16.73 17.16 -5.30
C GLU A 114 -15.67 16.39 -4.50
N ALA A 115 -16.04 15.29 -3.85
CA ALA A 115 -15.11 14.41 -3.13
C ALA A 115 -14.02 13.88 -4.06
N SER A 116 -14.38 13.38 -5.23
CA SER A 116 -13.43 12.87 -6.22
C SER A 116 -12.46 13.96 -6.70
N ALA A 117 -12.95 15.17 -6.94
CA ALA A 117 -12.13 16.31 -7.34
C ALA A 117 -11.17 16.74 -6.22
N ILE A 118 -11.65 16.80 -4.97
CA ILE A 118 -10.82 17.09 -3.79
C ILE A 118 -9.71 16.04 -3.66
N MET A 119 -10.04 14.76 -3.80
CA MET A 119 -9.04 13.68 -3.73
C MET A 119 -8.03 13.74 -4.87
N LEU A 120 -8.47 14.08 -6.09
CA LEU A 120 -7.59 14.24 -7.24
C LEU A 120 -6.62 15.41 -7.05
N VAL A 121 -7.13 16.58 -6.66
CA VAL A 121 -6.31 17.78 -6.42
C VAL A 121 -5.35 17.55 -5.25
N GLY A 122 -5.85 16.99 -4.14
CA GLY A 122 -5.04 16.64 -2.97
C GLY A 122 -3.95 15.63 -3.30
N GLY A 123 -4.24 14.65 -4.16
CA GLY A 123 -3.26 13.68 -4.66
C GLY A 123 -2.16 14.35 -5.48
N VAL A 124 -2.51 15.23 -6.42
CA VAL A 124 -1.54 15.99 -7.23
C VAL A 124 -0.65 16.86 -6.35
N ILE A 125 -1.24 17.63 -5.42
CA ILE A 125 -0.49 18.47 -4.47
C ILE A 125 0.42 17.60 -3.60
N GLY A 126 -0.05 16.45 -3.14
CA GLY A 126 0.74 15.50 -2.36
C GLY A 126 1.98 15.02 -3.12
N ILE A 127 1.85 14.68 -4.40
CA ILE A 127 2.99 14.27 -5.25
C ILE A 127 4.01 15.42 -5.37
N MET A 128 3.54 16.66 -5.60
CA MET A 128 4.43 17.81 -5.67
C MET A 128 5.16 18.03 -4.34
N PHE A 129 4.46 17.90 -3.21
CA PHE A 129 5.06 18.08 -1.88
C PHE A 129 6.09 17.00 -1.54
N VAL A 130 5.80 15.73 -1.84
CA VAL A 130 6.76 14.61 -1.68
C VAL A 130 8.00 14.82 -2.53
N THR A 131 7.87 15.40 -3.72
CA THR A 131 9.02 15.70 -4.60
C THR A 131 10.00 16.68 -3.94
N VAL A 132 9.50 17.67 -3.20
CA VAL A 132 10.34 18.61 -2.43
C VAL A 132 10.97 17.91 -1.24
N LEU A 133 10.19 17.13 -0.49
CA LEU A 133 10.67 16.42 0.70
C LEU A 133 11.69 15.33 0.37
N ARG A 134 11.66 14.76 -0.83
CA ARG A 134 12.57 13.69 -1.28
C ARG A 134 14.04 14.04 -0.99
N ARG A 135 14.43 15.30 -1.15
CA ARG A 135 15.81 15.73 -0.89
C ARG A 135 16.22 15.50 0.57
N VAL A 136 15.37 15.92 1.50
CA VAL A 136 15.63 15.82 2.94
C VAL A 136 15.40 14.38 3.44
N MET A 137 14.40 13.70 2.90
CA MET A 137 13.97 12.38 3.37
C MET A 137 14.62 11.20 2.65
N VAL A 138 15.45 11.39 1.62
CA VAL A 138 16.08 10.25 0.90
C VAL A 138 17.56 10.45 0.69
N GLU A 139 18.03 11.70 0.54
CA GLU A 139 19.44 11.99 0.28
C GLU A 139 20.27 12.17 1.56
N ASP A 140 19.62 12.21 2.73
CA ASP A 140 20.28 12.25 4.04
C ASP A 140 20.75 10.82 4.45
N PRO A 141 22.06 10.59 4.59
CA PRO A 141 22.61 9.27 4.95
C PRO A 141 22.33 8.84 6.39
N ASP A 142 21.99 9.78 7.28
CA ASP A 142 21.88 9.52 8.72
C ASP A 142 20.49 9.03 9.13
N LEU A 143 19.51 9.08 8.22
CA LEU A 143 18.15 8.59 8.47
C LEU A 143 18.05 7.06 8.33
N PRO A 144 17.78 6.31 9.42
CA PRO A 144 17.46 4.90 9.32
C PRO A 144 16.03 4.80 8.78
N PHE A 145 15.83 4.19 7.60
CA PHE A 145 14.51 3.83 7.07
C PHE A 145 14.18 2.37 7.42
N PRO A 146 13.87 2.02 8.68
CA PRO A 146 13.72 0.63 9.11
C PRO A 146 12.60 -0.08 8.34
N GLU A 147 11.49 0.61 8.09
CA GLU A 147 10.34 0.06 7.36
C GLU A 147 10.67 -0.20 5.89
N SER A 148 11.24 0.80 5.20
CA SER A 148 11.64 0.65 3.80
C SER A 148 12.73 -0.42 3.63
N ARG A 149 13.62 -0.57 4.61
CA ARG A 149 14.61 -1.66 4.66
C ARG A 149 13.94 -3.02 4.83
N ALA A 150 13.01 -3.16 5.78
CA ALA A 150 12.27 -4.40 5.96
C ALA A 150 11.49 -4.79 4.69
N ALA A 151 10.80 -3.83 4.08
CA ALA A 151 10.07 -4.04 2.84
C ALA A 151 11.00 -4.43 1.67
N ALA A 152 12.21 -3.88 1.61
CA ALA A 152 13.22 -4.26 0.62
C ALA A 152 13.78 -5.67 0.87
N GLU A 153 14.04 -6.05 2.12
CA GLU A 153 14.52 -7.39 2.45
C GLU A 153 13.48 -8.47 2.19
N ILE A 154 12.19 -8.21 2.44
CA ILE A 154 11.09 -9.11 2.06
C ILE A 154 11.10 -9.36 0.55
N HIS A 155 11.35 -8.31 -0.23
CA HIS A 155 11.37 -8.37 -1.68
C HIS A 155 12.54 -9.21 -2.21
N LYS A 156 13.72 -9.00 -1.64
CA LYS A 156 14.92 -9.79 -1.96
C LYS A 156 14.75 -11.25 -1.53
N ALA A 157 14.23 -11.50 -0.32
CA ALA A 157 14.00 -12.85 0.20
C ALA A 157 12.99 -13.64 -0.65
N GLY A 158 11.95 -12.97 -1.18
CA GLY A 158 10.97 -13.58 -2.08
C GLY A 158 11.54 -14.07 -3.41
N ARG A 159 12.63 -13.46 -3.88
CA ARG A 159 13.37 -13.86 -5.09
C ARG A 159 14.36 -14.99 -4.84
N THR A 160 15.05 -15.00 -3.71
CA THR A 160 16.10 -15.98 -3.38
C THR A 160 15.55 -17.32 -2.89
N GLY A 161 14.26 -17.42 -2.52
CA GLY A 161 13.66 -18.69 -2.10
C GLY A 161 12.13 -18.76 -2.22
N THR A 162 11.62 -19.93 -2.57
CA THR A 162 10.17 -20.26 -2.62
C THR A 162 9.50 -20.24 -1.23
N SER A 163 10.28 -20.12 -0.15
CA SER A 163 9.83 -20.29 1.24
C SER A 163 9.03 -19.10 1.79
N GLY A 164 9.49 -17.86 1.57
CA GLY A 164 8.87 -16.66 2.19
C GLY A 164 7.43 -16.41 1.75
N ALA A 165 7.15 -16.56 0.45
CA ALA A 165 5.79 -16.44 -0.07
C ALA A 165 4.84 -17.51 0.52
N LYS A 166 5.30 -18.76 0.63
CA LYS A 166 4.49 -19.86 1.20
C LYS A 166 4.07 -19.58 2.65
N PHE A 167 5.00 -19.10 3.48
CA PHE A 167 4.69 -18.75 4.87
C PHE A 167 3.65 -17.63 4.96
N LEU A 168 3.77 -16.59 4.12
CA LEU A 168 2.85 -15.48 4.19
C LEU A 168 1.47 -15.80 3.60
N PHE A 169 1.39 -16.51 2.48
CA PHE A 169 0.11 -17.01 1.98
C PHE A 169 -0.54 -18.00 2.96
N GLY A 170 0.26 -18.82 3.65
CA GLY A 170 -0.20 -19.67 4.74
C GLY A 170 -0.80 -18.85 5.88
N ALA A 171 -0.09 -17.83 6.36
CA ALA A 171 -0.57 -16.94 7.43
C ALA A 171 -1.84 -16.17 7.03
N MET A 172 -1.90 -15.66 5.80
CA MET A 172 -3.10 -15.00 5.26
C MET A 172 -4.28 -15.97 5.17
N GLY A 173 -4.06 -17.20 4.71
CA GLY A 173 -5.09 -18.24 4.64
C GLY A 173 -5.61 -18.63 6.02
N ILE A 174 -4.73 -18.84 7.00
CA ILE A 174 -5.11 -19.12 8.38
C ILE A 174 -5.89 -17.94 8.97
N GLY A 175 -5.43 -16.71 8.77
CA GLY A 175 -6.14 -15.51 9.21
C GLY A 175 -7.54 -15.38 8.60
N ALA A 176 -7.68 -15.65 7.30
CA ALA A 176 -8.97 -15.66 6.61
C ALA A 176 -9.91 -16.74 7.15
N VAL A 177 -9.40 -17.94 7.44
CA VAL A 177 -10.19 -19.03 8.04
C VAL A 177 -10.64 -18.64 9.45
N ILE A 178 -9.75 -18.09 10.28
CA ILE A 178 -10.11 -17.62 11.63
C ILE A 178 -11.19 -16.54 11.55
N GLN A 179 -11.05 -15.57 10.64
CA GLN A 179 -12.04 -14.52 10.44
C GLN A 179 -13.38 -15.10 9.98
N ALA A 180 -13.39 -16.04 9.04
CA ALA A 180 -14.61 -16.70 8.58
C ALA A 180 -15.29 -17.45 9.73
N LEU A 181 -14.53 -18.23 10.52
CA LEU A 181 -15.05 -18.95 11.69
C LEU A 181 -15.63 -18.00 12.75
N LYS A 182 -15.03 -16.81 12.92
CA LYS A 182 -15.56 -15.73 13.77
C LYS A 182 -16.90 -15.22 13.23
N GLU A 183 -16.99 -14.93 11.93
CA GLU A 183 -18.21 -14.44 11.28
C GLU A 183 -19.37 -15.45 11.38
N PHE A 184 -19.07 -16.76 11.26
CA PHE A 184 -20.03 -17.86 11.42
C PHE A 184 -20.37 -18.17 12.89
N ARG A 185 -19.90 -17.36 13.86
CA ARG A 185 -20.16 -17.50 15.30
C ARG A 185 -19.80 -18.87 15.90
N LEU A 186 -18.80 -19.55 15.33
CA LEU A 186 -18.32 -20.83 15.86
C LEU A 186 -17.47 -20.67 17.13
N PHE A 187 -17.05 -19.43 17.45
CA PHE A 187 -16.39 -19.05 18.70
C PHE A 187 -17.00 -17.75 19.27
N ALA A 188 -17.17 -17.68 20.59
CA ALA A 188 -17.69 -16.49 21.27
C ALA A 188 -16.60 -15.39 21.36
N SER A 189 -16.81 -14.28 20.65
CA SER A 189 -15.99 -13.07 20.77
C SER A 189 -16.53 -12.20 21.91
N HIS A 190 -16.23 -12.58 23.15
CA HIS A 190 -16.65 -11.83 24.34
C HIS A 190 -15.84 -10.55 24.61
N TRP A 191 -14.90 -10.17 23.74
CA TRP A 191 -13.89 -9.14 24.02
C TRP A 191 -13.92 -7.89 23.13
N GLU A 192 -14.98 -7.67 22.34
CA GLU A 192 -15.15 -6.46 21.50
C GLU A 192 -16.47 -5.73 21.82
N GLN A 193 -16.64 -5.28 23.07
CA GLN A 193 -17.60 -4.22 23.43
C GLN A 193 -16.90 -2.87 23.44
#